data_AF-A0A832ZE28-F1
#
_entry.id   AF-A0A832ZE28-F1
#
_cell.length_a   1.000
_cell.length_b   1.000
_cell.length_c   1.000
_cell.angle_alpha   90.00
_cell.angle_beta   90.00
_cell.angle_gamma   90.00
#
_symmetry.space_group_name_H-M   'P 1'
#
loop_
_entity.id
_entity.type
_entity.pdbx_description
1 polymer ?
#
loop_
_entity_poly.entity_id
_entity_poly.type
_entity_poly.pdbx_seq_one_letter_code
_entity_poly.pdbx_strand_id
1 'polypeptide(L)'
;MSQDIRIKQVYVIDTTAVTDVRLREFFGVNNLNDVVVKLAPIYRDARLMAGVEIYMSSLALSEMKRFLVANGVDLANLRRLVEWIIPKPSSKHEIRLPASIIVVYVDSVRKNLMKGLRVAEEATRKAFQRGIEFCKEKPSQNEAGTALGEVMRWLREKYREATRRGIVDSVEDIDTILLAHELKAILITSDEGVRRFAEELGIPTQDPITFTQALIDAVNEVKRTGIHFSPNL
;
A
#
# COMPACT_ATOMS: atom_id res chain seq x y z
N MET A 1 -29.83 -19.60 22.92
CA MET A 1 -30.34 -19.12 21.63
C MET A 1 -29.30 -18.16 21.07
N SER A 2 -28.43 -18.63 20.18
CA SER A 2 -27.47 -17.76 19.49
C SER A 2 -28.26 -16.90 18.52
N GLN A 3 -28.27 -15.57 18.72
CA GLN A 3 -28.87 -14.65 17.77
C GLN A 3 -27.85 -14.41 16.65
N ASP A 4 -28.15 -14.85 15.42
CA ASP A 4 -27.37 -14.48 14.23
C ASP A 4 -27.62 -13.00 13.90
N ILE A 5 -26.69 -12.13 14.28
CA ILE A 5 -26.72 -10.72 13.89
C ILE A 5 -26.02 -10.59 12.53
N ARG A 6 -26.75 -10.10 11.51
CA ARG A 6 -26.20 -9.94 10.15
C ARG A 6 -25.51 -8.58 10.01
N ILE A 7 -24.25 -8.50 10.42
CA ILE A 7 -23.37 -7.37 10.08
C ILE A 7 -22.23 -7.92 9.22
N LYS A 8 -22.23 -7.56 7.94
CA LYS A 8 -21.20 -7.95 6.99
C LYS A 8 -20.19 -6.82 6.86
N GLN A 9 -18.98 -7.02 7.37
CA GLN A 9 -17.86 -6.10 7.13
C GLN A 9 -17.03 -6.58 5.94
N VAL A 10 -16.88 -5.69 4.96
CA VAL A 10 -16.12 -5.94 3.73
C VAL A 10 -14.89 -5.04 3.75
N TYR A 11 -13.73 -5.64 3.61
CA TYR A 11 -12.45 -4.96 3.50
C TYR A 11 -11.84 -5.22 2.14
N VAL A 12 -11.19 -4.21 1.58
CA VAL A 12 -10.26 -4.36 0.48
C VAL A 12 -8.88 -4.05 1.02
N ILE A 13 -7.95 -4.97 0.86
CA ILE A 13 -6.58 -4.81 1.36
C ILE A 13 -5.62 -4.45 0.22
N ASP A 14 -4.72 -3.52 0.49
CA ASP A 14 -3.50 -3.29 -0.27
C ASP A 14 -2.37 -4.21 0.24
N THR A 15 -1.28 -4.33 -0.52
CA THR A 15 -0.06 -5.05 -0.18
C THR A 15 0.46 -4.71 1.22
N THR A 16 0.37 -3.45 1.62
CA THR A 16 0.83 -2.97 2.93
C THR A 16 0.06 -3.57 4.09
N ALA A 17 -1.18 -4.06 3.88
CA ALA A 17 -1.92 -4.77 4.92
C ALA A 17 -1.20 -6.04 5.44
N VAL A 18 -0.24 -6.56 4.65
CA VAL A 18 0.59 -7.72 4.98
C VAL A 18 2.06 -7.36 5.10
N THR A 19 2.54 -6.37 4.33
CA THR A 19 3.97 -6.06 4.21
C THR A 19 4.44 -4.89 5.07
N ASP A 20 3.54 -4.18 5.76
CA ASP A 20 3.91 -3.05 6.62
C ASP A 20 4.94 -3.48 7.68
N VAL A 21 6.04 -2.71 7.75
CA VAL A 21 7.15 -3.00 8.66
C VAL A 21 6.73 -3.00 10.13
N ARG A 22 5.70 -2.23 10.49
CA ARG A 22 5.16 -2.13 11.86
C ARG A 22 4.49 -3.43 12.31
N LEU A 23 4.05 -4.29 11.39
CA LEU A 23 3.46 -5.59 11.75
C LEU A 23 4.47 -6.50 12.45
N ARG A 24 5.77 -6.34 12.16
CA ARG A 24 6.84 -7.08 12.84
C ARG A 24 6.88 -6.75 14.33
N GLU A 25 6.87 -5.46 14.64
CA GLU A 25 6.83 -4.96 16.01
C GLU A 25 5.52 -5.36 16.70
N PHE A 26 4.37 -5.19 16.02
CA PHE A 26 3.06 -5.57 16.54
C PHE A 26 2.98 -7.05 16.97
N PHE A 27 3.58 -7.95 16.19
CA PHE A 27 3.62 -9.37 16.52
C PHE A 27 4.83 -9.81 17.35
N GLY A 28 5.79 -8.92 17.61
CA GLY A 28 7.06 -9.27 18.27
C GLY A 28 7.91 -10.27 17.47
N VAL A 29 7.92 -10.15 16.13
CA VAL A 29 8.64 -11.05 15.22
C VAL A 29 9.68 -10.29 14.38
N ASN A 30 10.69 -10.99 13.88
CA ASN A 30 11.83 -10.33 13.21
C ASN A 30 11.77 -10.36 11.68
N ASN A 31 11.06 -11.32 11.10
CA ASN A 31 11.02 -11.55 9.65
C ASN A 31 9.58 -11.54 9.11
N LEU A 32 9.47 -11.41 7.78
CA LEU A 32 8.18 -11.31 7.11
C LEU A 32 7.42 -12.64 7.06
N ASN A 33 8.13 -13.78 7.04
CA ASN A 33 7.51 -15.11 7.06
C ASN A 33 6.70 -15.30 8.35
N ASP A 34 7.25 -14.91 9.49
CA ASP A 34 6.58 -15.00 10.79
C ASP A 34 5.36 -14.09 10.87
N VAL A 35 5.40 -12.89 10.27
CA VAL A 35 4.22 -12.01 10.14
C VAL A 35 3.11 -12.72 9.38
N VAL A 36 3.43 -13.34 8.23
CA VAL A 36 2.45 -14.09 7.43
C VAL A 36 1.88 -15.28 8.21
N VAL A 37 2.70 -16.00 8.97
CA VAL A 37 2.27 -17.10 9.85
C VAL A 37 1.30 -16.61 10.94
N LYS A 38 1.49 -15.40 11.47
CA LYS A 38 0.58 -14.79 12.46
C LYS A 38 -0.71 -14.26 11.85
N LEU A 39 -0.65 -13.65 10.65
CA LEU A 39 -1.83 -13.09 9.98
C LEU A 39 -2.80 -14.15 9.46
N ALA A 40 -2.28 -15.26 8.89
CA ALA A 40 -3.13 -16.30 8.31
C ALA A 40 -4.25 -16.82 9.25
N PRO A 41 -3.97 -17.23 10.52
CA PRO A 41 -5.02 -17.64 11.44
C PRO A 41 -5.96 -16.49 11.84
N ILE A 42 -5.50 -15.24 11.89
CA ILE A 42 -6.35 -14.08 12.19
C ILE A 42 -7.37 -13.89 11.07
N TYR A 43 -6.93 -13.93 9.80
CA TYR A 43 -7.82 -13.77 8.65
C TYR A 43 -8.82 -14.93 8.56
N ARG A 44 -8.35 -16.16 8.80
CA ARG A 44 -9.20 -17.34 8.92
C ARG A 44 -10.28 -17.16 9.96
N ASP A 45 -9.88 -16.86 11.20
CA ASP A 45 -10.80 -16.82 12.33
C ASP A 45 -11.79 -15.65 12.16
N ALA A 46 -11.34 -14.50 11.63
CA ALA A 46 -12.21 -13.39 11.29
C ALA A 46 -13.25 -13.77 10.22
N ARG A 47 -12.88 -14.55 9.20
CA ARG A 47 -13.81 -15.05 8.18
C ARG A 47 -14.83 -16.03 8.77
N LEU A 48 -14.34 -17.01 9.52
CA LEU A 48 -15.17 -18.13 10.01
C LEU A 48 -16.05 -17.76 11.21
N MET A 49 -15.60 -16.83 12.05
CA MET A 49 -16.29 -16.49 13.30
C MET A 49 -17.00 -15.15 13.22
N ALA A 50 -16.37 -14.15 12.61
CA ALA A 50 -16.86 -12.77 12.56
C ALA A 50 -17.47 -12.38 11.21
N GLY A 51 -17.58 -13.30 10.25
CA GLY A 51 -18.24 -13.05 8.97
C GLY A 51 -17.56 -11.99 8.10
N VAL A 52 -16.29 -11.69 8.37
CA VAL A 52 -15.51 -10.66 7.65
C VAL A 52 -15.19 -11.15 6.23
N GLU A 53 -15.24 -10.26 5.25
CA GLU A 53 -14.73 -10.55 3.90
C GLU A 53 -13.50 -9.70 3.62
N ILE A 54 -12.42 -10.34 3.18
CA ILE A 54 -11.17 -9.66 2.82
C ILE A 54 -10.96 -9.87 1.32
N TYR A 55 -11.05 -8.79 0.56
CA TYR A 55 -10.83 -8.77 -0.88
C TYR A 55 -9.48 -8.14 -1.20
N MET A 56 -8.90 -8.55 -2.31
CA MET A 56 -7.72 -7.92 -2.88
C MET A 56 -7.84 -7.87 -4.40
N SER A 57 -7.36 -6.77 -5.00
CA SER A 57 -7.31 -6.68 -6.45
C SER A 57 -6.39 -7.78 -7.01
N SER A 58 -6.75 -8.32 -8.18
CA SER A 58 -5.96 -9.43 -8.76
C SER A 58 -4.53 -8.99 -9.12
N LEU A 59 -4.37 -7.72 -9.48
CA LEU A 59 -3.07 -7.12 -9.78
C LEU A 59 -2.23 -6.98 -8.50
N ALA A 60 -2.78 -6.36 -7.44
CA ALA A 60 -2.07 -6.19 -6.18
C ALA A 60 -1.75 -7.54 -5.51
N LEU A 61 -2.65 -8.53 -5.59
CA LEU A 61 -2.37 -9.87 -5.07
C LEU A 61 -1.18 -10.54 -5.79
N SER A 62 -1.07 -10.35 -7.10
CA SER A 62 0.01 -10.91 -7.91
C SER A 62 1.35 -10.24 -7.60
N GLU A 63 1.34 -8.92 -7.36
CA GLU A 63 2.51 -8.18 -6.88
C GLU A 63 2.91 -8.61 -5.46
N MET A 64 1.95 -8.66 -4.53
CA MET A 64 2.18 -9.08 -3.15
C MET A 64 2.80 -10.48 -3.10
N LYS A 65 2.27 -11.46 -3.84
CA LYS A 65 2.84 -12.82 -3.88
C LYS A 65 4.30 -12.81 -4.30
N ARG A 66 4.64 -12.06 -5.36
CA ARG A 66 6.02 -11.94 -5.84
C ARG A 66 6.91 -11.27 -4.80
N PHE A 67 6.44 -10.20 -4.18
CA PHE A 67 7.15 -9.49 -3.13
C PHE A 67 7.42 -10.39 -1.91
N LEU A 68 6.41 -11.11 -1.41
CA LEU A 68 6.54 -11.98 -0.24
C LEU A 68 7.55 -13.11 -0.49
N VAL A 69 7.48 -13.77 -1.65
CA VAL A 69 8.45 -14.83 -2.01
C VAL A 69 9.87 -14.27 -2.14
N ALA A 70 10.04 -13.13 -2.80
CA ALA A 70 11.35 -12.48 -2.94
C ALA A 70 11.94 -12.06 -1.58
N ASN A 71 11.11 -11.86 -0.56
CA ASN A 71 11.52 -11.47 0.80
C ASN A 71 11.48 -12.64 1.81
N GLY A 72 11.58 -13.89 1.33
CA GLY A 72 11.81 -15.06 2.17
C GLY A 72 10.58 -15.66 2.85
N VAL A 73 9.38 -15.39 2.33
CA VAL A 73 8.15 -16.07 2.80
C VAL A 73 8.01 -17.43 2.11
N ASP A 74 7.81 -18.47 2.91
CA ASP A 74 7.63 -19.83 2.41
C ASP A 74 6.34 -19.97 1.60
N LEU A 75 6.39 -20.71 0.49
CA LEU A 75 5.21 -20.94 -0.36
C LEU A 75 4.05 -21.59 0.40
N ALA A 76 4.33 -22.42 1.41
CA ALA A 76 3.31 -23.04 2.24
C ALA A 76 2.57 -21.99 3.11
N ASN A 77 3.31 -21.07 3.73
CA ASN A 77 2.74 -20.00 4.56
C ASN A 77 1.99 -18.98 3.70
N LEU A 78 2.53 -18.64 2.53
CA LEU A 78 1.85 -17.78 1.56
C LEU A 78 0.50 -18.36 1.13
N ARG A 79 0.42 -19.66 0.81
CA ARG A 79 -0.84 -20.32 0.45
C ARG A 79 -1.87 -20.22 1.57
N ARG A 80 -1.46 -20.51 2.81
CA ARG A 80 -2.33 -20.41 4.00
C ARG A 80 -2.90 -19.01 4.22
N LEU A 81 -2.15 -17.96 3.91
CA LEU A 81 -2.66 -16.58 3.99
C LEU A 81 -3.63 -16.29 2.85
N VAL A 82 -3.24 -16.61 1.62
CA VAL A 82 -4.00 -16.28 0.40
C VAL A 82 -5.34 -17.02 0.34
N GLU A 83 -5.46 -18.19 0.96
CA GLU A 83 -6.74 -18.92 1.11
C GLU A 83 -7.86 -18.08 1.74
N TRP A 84 -7.52 -17.08 2.57
CA TRP A 84 -8.48 -16.21 3.25
C TRP A 84 -8.65 -14.84 2.60
N ILE A 85 -8.02 -14.63 1.44
CA ILE A 85 -8.12 -13.39 0.65
C ILE A 85 -8.86 -13.72 -0.64
N ILE A 86 -9.94 -12.99 -0.93
CA ILE A 86 -10.76 -13.17 -2.13
C ILE A 86 -10.17 -12.32 -3.26
N PRO A 87 -9.51 -12.93 -4.27
CA PRO A 87 -9.06 -12.18 -5.43
C PRO A 87 -10.27 -11.72 -6.26
N LYS A 88 -10.36 -10.42 -6.53
CA LYS A 88 -11.39 -9.88 -7.40
C LYS A 88 -10.83 -8.72 -8.25
N PRO A 89 -10.93 -8.76 -9.60
CA PRO A 89 -10.60 -7.61 -10.42
C PRO A 89 -11.67 -6.52 -10.27
N SER A 90 -11.29 -5.25 -10.39
CA SER A 90 -12.27 -4.16 -10.44
C SER A 90 -12.99 -4.13 -11.79
N SER A 91 -14.29 -3.80 -11.77
CA SER A 91 -15.15 -3.74 -12.97
C SER A 91 -14.94 -2.42 -13.74
N LYS A 92 -13.71 -2.18 -14.22
CA LYS A 92 -13.24 -0.90 -14.80
C LYS A 92 -14.17 -0.27 -15.85
N HIS A 93 -14.93 -1.07 -16.58
CA HIS A 93 -15.84 -0.61 -17.62
C HIS A 93 -17.20 -0.13 -17.09
N GLU A 94 -17.62 -0.59 -15.91
CA GLU A 94 -18.95 -0.34 -15.34
C GLU A 94 -18.92 0.67 -14.20
N ILE A 95 -17.74 0.88 -13.59
CA ILE A 95 -17.58 1.79 -12.46
C ILE A 95 -17.83 3.23 -12.90
N ARG A 96 -18.78 3.89 -12.22
CA ARG A 96 -19.08 5.31 -12.38
C ARG A 96 -18.27 6.11 -11.38
N LEU A 97 -17.40 7.00 -11.88
CA LEU A 97 -16.58 7.87 -11.04
C LEU A 97 -17.02 9.33 -11.19
N PRO A 98 -16.95 10.12 -10.10
CA PRO A 98 -17.15 11.56 -10.19
C PRO A 98 -15.99 12.20 -10.96
N ALA A 99 -16.31 13.17 -11.84
CA ALA A 99 -15.31 13.87 -12.66
C ALA A 99 -14.28 14.65 -11.83
N SER A 100 -14.61 14.98 -10.58
CA SER A 100 -13.69 15.62 -9.63
C SER A 100 -12.39 14.84 -9.46
N ILE A 101 -12.43 13.51 -9.57
CA ILE A 101 -11.25 12.66 -9.43
C ILE A 101 -10.22 12.91 -10.52
N ILE A 102 -10.66 13.16 -11.75
CA ILE A 102 -9.75 13.50 -12.85
C ILE A 102 -9.08 14.84 -12.54
N VAL A 103 -9.83 15.80 -12.00
CA VAL A 103 -9.28 17.11 -11.60
C VAL A 103 -8.22 16.95 -10.51
N VAL A 104 -8.51 16.17 -9.47
CA VAL A 104 -7.59 15.90 -8.36
C VAL A 104 -6.33 15.17 -8.85
N TYR A 105 -6.50 14.17 -9.73
CA TYR A 105 -5.38 13.45 -10.32
C TYR A 105 -4.47 14.39 -11.12
N VAL A 106 -5.04 15.20 -12.01
CA VAL A 106 -4.28 16.16 -12.83
C VAL A 106 -3.56 17.18 -11.96
N ASP A 107 -4.21 17.70 -10.92
CA ASP A 107 -3.59 18.65 -9.98
C ASP A 107 -2.42 17.99 -9.21
N SER A 108 -2.61 16.74 -8.77
CA SER A 108 -1.56 15.98 -8.08
C SER A 108 -0.36 15.75 -8.98
N VAL A 109 -0.57 15.30 -10.22
CA VAL A 109 0.48 15.12 -11.23
C VAL A 109 1.21 16.44 -11.48
N ARG A 110 0.49 17.55 -11.67
CA ARG A 110 1.09 18.87 -11.88
C ARG A 110 1.98 19.29 -10.70
N LYS A 111 1.50 19.14 -9.46
CA LYS A 111 2.28 19.46 -8.25
C LYS A 111 3.58 18.67 -8.19
N ASN A 112 3.55 17.40 -8.57
CA ASN A 112 4.73 16.54 -8.55
C ASN A 112 5.71 16.85 -9.68
N LEU A 113 5.23 17.18 -10.88
CA LEU A 113 6.09 17.71 -11.94
C LEU A 113 6.81 18.99 -11.50
N MET A 114 6.12 19.89 -10.79
CA MET A 114 6.74 21.10 -10.24
C MET A 114 7.77 20.81 -9.12
N LYS A 115 7.57 19.77 -8.31
CA LYS A 115 8.61 19.32 -7.36
C LYS A 115 9.82 18.76 -8.10
N GLY A 116 9.60 17.92 -9.12
CA GLY A 116 10.67 17.38 -9.95
C GLY A 116 11.50 18.47 -10.63
N LEU A 117 10.84 19.51 -11.16
CA LEU A 117 11.52 20.68 -11.73
C LEU A 117 12.43 21.36 -10.70
N ARG A 118 11.95 21.60 -9.48
CA ARG A 118 12.76 22.20 -8.40
C ARG A 118 13.99 21.35 -8.05
N VAL A 119 13.86 20.03 -8.03
CA VAL A 119 15.00 19.12 -7.82
C VAL A 119 16.02 19.22 -8.97
N ALA A 120 15.55 19.29 -10.21
CA ALA A 120 16.42 19.45 -11.38
C ALA A 120 17.16 20.80 -11.38
N GLU A 121 16.48 21.88 -11.00
CA GLU A 121 17.12 23.19 -10.80
C GLU A 121 18.19 23.13 -9.70
N GLU A 122 17.92 22.47 -8.57
CA GLU A 122 18.88 22.32 -7.48
C GLU A 122 20.11 21.51 -7.90
N ALA A 123 19.91 20.40 -8.63
CA ALA A 123 21.01 19.63 -9.19
C ALA A 123 21.85 20.47 -10.17
N THR A 124 21.21 21.30 -10.98
CA THR A 124 21.90 22.23 -11.89
C THR A 124 22.74 23.24 -11.11
N ARG A 125 22.21 23.82 -10.02
CA ARG A 125 22.97 24.73 -9.14
C ARG A 125 24.17 24.01 -8.50
N LYS A 126 24.00 22.78 -8.01
CA LYS A 126 25.08 21.97 -7.43
C LYS A 126 26.16 21.66 -8.45
N ALA A 127 25.78 21.23 -9.66
CA ALA A 127 26.72 20.96 -10.74
C ALA A 127 27.52 22.22 -11.12
N PHE A 128 26.86 23.37 -11.20
CA PHE A 128 27.52 24.65 -11.47
C PHE A 128 28.51 25.05 -10.38
N GLN A 129 28.14 24.92 -9.10
CA GLN A 129 29.03 25.20 -7.97
C GLN A 129 30.28 24.30 -7.99
N ARG A 130 30.10 22.99 -8.21
CA ARG A 130 31.22 22.05 -8.39
C ARG A 130 32.11 22.42 -9.57
N GLY A 131 31.51 22.87 -10.68
CA GLY A 131 32.26 23.38 -11.83
C GLY A 131 33.16 24.58 -11.49
N ILE A 132 32.68 25.51 -10.66
CA ILE A 132 33.49 26.64 -10.17
C ILE A 132 34.64 26.16 -9.27
N GLU A 133 34.38 25.21 -8.36
CA GLU A 133 35.42 24.60 -7.51
C GLU A 133 36.51 23.95 -8.36
N PHE A 134 36.13 23.21 -9.39
CA PHE A 134 37.07 22.54 -10.30
C PHE A 134 37.96 23.52 -11.07
N CYS A 135 37.44 24.68 -11.46
CA CYS A 135 38.26 25.73 -12.07
C CYS A 135 39.34 26.27 -11.13
N LYS A 136 39.11 26.23 -9.81
CA LYS A 136 40.07 26.71 -8.79
C LYS A 136 41.09 25.64 -8.42
N GLU A 137 40.62 24.42 -8.12
CA GLU A 137 41.45 23.34 -7.56
C GLU A 137 42.16 22.50 -8.63
N LYS A 138 41.70 22.57 -9.90
CA LYS A 138 42.19 21.78 -11.04
C LYS A 138 42.32 20.28 -10.71
N PRO A 139 41.25 19.63 -10.24
CA PRO A 139 41.27 18.21 -9.92
C PRO A 139 41.55 17.36 -11.16
N SER A 140 41.99 16.12 -10.94
CA SER A 140 42.15 15.15 -12.02
C SER A 140 40.79 14.85 -12.69
N GLN A 141 40.81 14.38 -13.95
CA GLN A 141 39.57 14.00 -14.65
C GLN A 141 38.74 12.96 -13.87
N ASN A 142 39.39 12.04 -13.15
CA ASN A 142 38.72 11.02 -12.36
C ASN A 142 37.97 11.61 -11.15
N GLU A 143 38.58 12.56 -10.44
CA GLU A 143 37.94 13.25 -9.31
C GLU A 143 36.77 14.10 -9.79
N ALA A 144 36.94 14.81 -10.92
CA ALA A 144 35.86 15.58 -11.53
C ALA A 144 34.68 14.71 -11.97
N GLY A 145 34.96 13.56 -12.60
CA GLY A 145 33.94 12.59 -12.99
C GLY A 145 33.20 11.99 -11.81
N THR A 146 33.91 11.70 -10.71
CA THR A 146 33.31 11.14 -9.48
C THR A 146 32.33 12.10 -8.84
N ALA A 147 32.71 13.38 -8.64
CA ALA A 147 31.81 14.35 -8.01
C ALA A 147 30.60 14.68 -8.90
N LEU A 148 30.74 14.69 -10.23
CA LEU A 148 29.59 14.83 -11.13
C LEU A 148 28.66 13.61 -11.02
N GLY A 149 29.22 12.40 -10.92
CA GLY A 149 28.49 11.17 -10.68
C GLY A 149 27.66 11.20 -9.40
N GLU A 150 28.18 11.79 -8.32
CA GLU A 150 27.44 12.01 -7.07
C GLU A 150 26.23 12.92 -7.26
N VAL A 151 26.39 14.04 -7.98
CA VAL A 151 25.27 14.95 -8.30
C VAL A 151 24.21 14.24 -9.15
N MET A 152 24.62 13.44 -10.13
CA MET A 152 23.69 12.65 -10.95
C MET A 152 22.92 11.61 -10.14
N ARG A 153 23.61 10.90 -9.23
CA ARG A 153 22.97 9.93 -8.33
C ARG A 153 21.97 10.62 -7.42
N TRP A 154 22.37 11.74 -6.82
CA TRP A 154 21.51 12.56 -5.97
C TRP A 154 20.27 13.06 -6.73
N LEU A 155 20.45 13.58 -7.95
CA LEU A 155 19.35 14.03 -8.81
C LEU A 155 18.37 12.88 -9.06
N ARG A 156 18.84 11.70 -9.49
CA ARG A 156 17.97 10.56 -9.78
C ARG A 156 17.17 10.13 -8.55
N GLU A 157 17.80 10.06 -7.40
CA GLU A 157 17.18 9.66 -6.14
C GLU A 157 16.12 10.68 -5.70
N LYS A 158 16.48 11.96 -5.63
CA LYS A 158 15.58 13.02 -5.18
C LYS A 158 14.48 13.33 -6.17
N TYR A 159 14.75 13.21 -7.48
CA TYR A 159 13.72 13.37 -8.49
C TYR A 159 12.66 12.29 -8.33
N ARG A 160 13.08 11.02 -8.19
CA ARG A 160 12.17 9.89 -7.98
C ARG A 160 11.34 10.05 -6.71
N GLU A 161 11.96 10.47 -5.60
CA GLU A 161 11.28 10.75 -4.33
C GLU A 161 10.24 11.87 -4.50
N ALA A 162 10.63 12.97 -5.15
CA ALA A 162 9.80 14.16 -5.33
C ALA A 162 8.59 13.92 -6.24
N THR A 163 8.74 13.10 -7.29
CA THR A 163 7.66 12.87 -8.26
C THR A 163 6.68 11.76 -7.84
N ARG A 164 7.08 10.88 -6.92
CA ARG A 164 6.23 9.75 -6.47
C ARG A 164 5.44 10.02 -5.21
N ARG A 165 5.90 10.95 -4.36
CA ARG A 165 5.25 11.19 -3.06
C ARG A 165 3.80 11.66 -3.20
N GLY A 166 2.87 10.88 -2.64
CA GLY A 166 1.45 11.23 -2.50
C GLY A 166 0.64 11.17 -3.79
N ILE A 167 1.08 10.36 -4.76
CA ILE A 167 0.32 10.06 -5.98
C ILE A 167 0.11 8.55 -6.05
N VAL A 168 -1.06 8.16 -6.53
CA VAL A 168 -1.29 6.81 -7.02
C VAL A 168 -0.58 6.65 -8.37
N ASP A 169 0.64 6.13 -8.36
CA ASP A 169 1.51 6.04 -9.55
C ASP A 169 1.52 4.65 -10.20
N SER A 170 0.81 3.69 -9.60
CA SER A 170 0.68 2.31 -10.09
C SER A 170 -0.75 1.98 -10.56
N VAL A 171 -0.85 0.99 -11.46
CA VAL A 171 -2.16 0.48 -11.94
C VAL A 171 -2.81 -0.38 -10.86
N GLU A 172 -1.98 -1.07 -10.08
CA GLU A 172 -2.31 -1.92 -8.95
C GLU A 172 -3.07 -1.15 -7.86
N ASP A 173 -2.59 0.03 -7.50
CA ASP A 173 -3.20 0.88 -6.48
C ASP A 173 -4.56 1.42 -6.95
N ILE A 174 -4.65 1.91 -8.19
CA ILE A 174 -5.92 2.34 -8.79
C ILE A 174 -6.91 1.16 -8.81
N ASP A 175 -6.48 -0.03 -9.24
CA ASP A 175 -7.35 -1.21 -9.28
C ASP A 175 -7.89 -1.58 -7.89
N THR A 176 -7.06 -1.40 -6.85
CA THR A 176 -7.42 -1.65 -5.45
C THR A 176 -8.41 -0.61 -4.93
N ILE A 177 -8.20 0.68 -5.22
CA ILE A 177 -9.14 1.75 -4.86
C ILE A 177 -10.49 1.54 -5.56
N LEU A 178 -10.46 1.24 -6.86
CA LEU A 178 -11.67 1.00 -7.65
C LEU A 178 -12.45 -0.20 -7.14
N LEU A 179 -11.75 -1.27 -6.73
CA LEU A 179 -12.38 -2.42 -6.10
C LEU A 179 -13.05 -2.05 -4.76
N ALA A 180 -12.38 -1.24 -3.93
CA ALA A 180 -12.96 -0.75 -2.67
C ALA A 180 -14.22 0.09 -2.91
N HIS A 181 -14.19 0.95 -3.93
CA HIS A 181 -15.35 1.74 -4.35
C HIS A 181 -16.51 0.86 -4.81
N GLU A 182 -16.23 -0.12 -5.68
CA GLU A 182 -17.23 -1.06 -6.21
C GLU A 182 -17.93 -1.84 -5.10
N LEU A 183 -17.16 -2.35 -4.14
CA LEU A 183 -17.66 -3.19 -3.04
C LEU A 183 -18.22 -2.40 -1.86
N LYS A 184 -18.12 -1.06 -1.87
CA LYS A 184 -18.41 -0.19 -0.70
C LYS A 184 -17.66 -0.67 0.55
N ALA A 185 -16.40 -1.05 0.35
CA ALA A 185 -15.56 -1.66 1.37
C ALA A 185 -14.70 -0.63 2.10
N ILE A 186 -14.16 -1.01 3.26
CA ILE A 186 -13.10 -0.26 3.94
C ILE A 186 -11.77 -0.64 3.30
N LEU A 187 -11.01 0.35 2.83
CA LEU A 187 -9.70 0.16 2.21
C LEU A 187 -8.60 0.14 3.28
N ILE A 188 -7.81 -0.93 3.33
CA ILE A 188 -6.68 -1.07 4.24
C ILE A 188 -5.40 -0.72 3.50
N THR A 189 -4.75 0.38 3.88
CA THR A 189 -3.49 0.82 3.28
C THR A 189 -2.69 1.69 4.25
N SER A 190 -1.36 1.67 4.13
CA SER A 190 -0.47 2.63 4.77
C SER A 190 0.06 3.69 3.78
N ASP A 191 -0.31 3.59 2.49
CA ASP A 191 0.13 4.53 1.47
C ASP A 191 -0.72 5.81 1.50
N GLU A 192 -0.03 6.94 1.65
CA GLU A 192 -0.64 8.26 1.75
C GLU A 192 -1.32 8.70 0.45
N GLY A 193 -0.75 8.35 -0.71
CA GLY A 193 -1.32 8.64 -2.03
C GLY A 193 -2.61 7.87 -2.26
N VAL A 194 -2.60 6.57 -1.94
CA VAL A 194 -3.79 5.71 -2.00
C VAL A 194 -4.87 6.23 -1.04
N ARG A 195 -4.50 6.57 0.20
CA ARG A 195 -5.44 7.08 1.20
C ARG A 195 -6.13 8.37 0.74
N ARG A 196 -5.37 9.36 0.28
CA ARG A 196 -5.93 10.64 -0.21
C ARG A 196 -6.87 10.44 -1.38
N PHE A 197 -6.52 9.56 -2.31
CA PHE A 197 -7.37 9.29 -3.46
C PHE A 197 -8.67 8.58 -3.05
N ALA A 198 -8.59 7.66 -2.09
CA ALA A 198 -9.76 7.01 -1.51
C ALA A 198 -10.68 8.01 -0.76
N GLU A 199 -10.11 8.97 -0.02
CA GLU A 199 -10.86 10.05 0.66
C GLU A 199 -11.68 10.89 -0.34
N GLU A 200 -11.10 11.23 -1.50
CA GLU A 200 -11.79 11.98 -2.57
C GLU A 200 -12.96 11.20 -3.19
N LEU A 201 -12.92 9.87 -3.13
CA LEU A 201 -14.01 8.98 -3.54
C LEU A 201 -15.00 8.67 -2.41
N GLY A 202 -14.78 9.21 -1.21
CA GLY A 202 -15.59 8.91 -0.02
C GLY A 202 -15.43 7.46 0.46
N ILE A 203 -14.31 6.81 0.15
CA ILE A 203 -14.02 5.44 0.58
C ILE A 203 -13.38 5.50 1.98
N PRO A 204 -13.94 4.81 2.99
CA PRO A 204 -13.33 4.77 4.30
C PRO A 204 -12.01 4.00 4.24
N THR A 205 -10.97 4.53 4.89
CA THR A 205 -9.64 3.92 4.94
C THR A 205 -9.24 3.59 6.37
N GLN A 206 -8.45 2.53 6.55
CA GLN A 206 -7.94 2.14 7.87
C GLN A 206 -6.48 1.67 7.78
N ASP A 207 -5.71 1.98 8.83
CA ASP A 207 -4.30 1.59 8.95
C ASP A 207 -4.15 0.06 9.15
N PRO A 208 -3.12 -0.60 8.57
CA PRO A 208 -2.90 -2.03 8.71
C PRO A 208 -2.86 -2.56 10.16
N ILE A 209 -2.29 -1.79 11.09
CA ILE A 209 -2.17 -2.20 12.50
C ILE A 209 -3.54 -2.14 13.16
N THR A 210 -4.26 -1.03 12.97
CA THR A 210 -5.63 -0.88 13.49
C THR A 210 -6.57 -1.92 12.90
N PHE A 211 -6.43 -2.25 11.61
CA PHE A 211 -7.18 -3.32 10.96
C PHE A 211 -6.92 -4.67 11.61
N THR A 212 -5.65 -5.03 11.77
CA THR A 212 -5.24 -6.31 12.39
C THR A 212 -5.80 -6.42 13.81
N GLN A 213 -5.71 -5.35 14.60
CA GLN A 213 -6.29 -5.32 15.94
C GLN A 213 -7.82 -5.46 15.91
N ALA A 214 -8.51 -4.77 14.99
CA ALA A 214 -9.96 -4.86 14.85
C ALA A 214 -10.43 -6.29 14.51
N LEU A 215 -9.68 -7.02 13.68
CA LEU A 215 -9.98 -8.43 13.40
C LEU A 215 -9.86 -9.29 14.66
N ILE A 216 -8.78 -9.10 15.44
CA ILE A 216 -8.57 -9.82 16.70
C ILE A 216 -9.71 -9.53 17.69
N ASP A 217 -10.08 -8.26 17.84
CA ASP A 217 -11.13 -7.82 18.75
C ASP A 217 -12.49 -8.39 18.34
N ALA A 218 -12.81 -8.39 17.04
CA ALA A 218 -14.04 -8.98 16.53
C ALA A 218 -14.12 -10.48 16.83
N VAL A 219 -13.02 -11.23 16.63
CA VAL A 219 -12.96 -12.66 16.95
C VAL A 219 -13.11 -12.89 18.46
N ASN A 220 -12.49 -12.06 19.30
CA ASN A 220 -12.61 -12.18 20.76
C ASN A 220 -14.02 -11.86 21.24
N GLU A 221 -14.70 -10.89 20.63
CA GLU A 221 -16.07 -10.54 20.96
C GLU A 221 -17.04 -11.68 20.61
N VAL A 222 -16.86 -12.34 19.47
CA VAL A 222 -17.60 -13.56 19.10
C VAL A 222 -17.38 -14.66 20.14
N LYS A 223 -16.12 -14.90 20.57
CA LYS A 223 -15.80 -15.88 21.60
C LYS A 223 -16.43 -15.55 22.95
N ARG A 224 -16.53 -14.27 23.29
CA ARG A 224 -17.10 -13.79 24.57
C ARG A 224 -18.63 -13.88 24.60
N THR A 225 -19.28 -13.54 23.49
CA THR A 225 -20.75 -13.44 23.41
C THR A 225 -21.43 -14.70 22.91
N GLY A 226 -20.70 -15.57 22.19
CA GLY A 226 -21.27 -16.73 21.49
C GLY A 226 -22.16 -16.36 20.30
N ILE A 227 -22.17 -15.08 19.91
CA ILE A 227 -22.90 -14.57 18.75
C ILE A 227 -22.01 -14.77 17.53
N HIS A 228 -22.44 -15.64 16.62
CA HIS A 228 -21.78 -15.85 15.35
C HIS A 228 -22.33 -14.90 14.28
N PHE A 229 -21.44 -14.40 13.44
CA PHE A 229 -21.81 -13.61 12.27
C PHE A 229 -21.78 -14.53 11.05
N SER A 230 -22.95 -14.99 10.60
CA SER A 230 -23.05 -15.91 9.47
C SER A 230 -22.74 -15.21 8.14
N PRO A 231 -21.83 -15.73 7.29
CA PRO A 231 -21.64 -15.23 5.93
C PRO A 231 -22.90 -15.53 5.09
N ASN A 232 -23.31 -14.58 4.24
CA ASN A 232 -24.37 -14.81 3.26
C ASN A 232 -23.91 -15.91 2.27
N LEU A 233 -24.54 -17.08 2.32
CA LEU A 233 -24.61 -18.00 1.19
C LEU A 233 -25.53 -17.42 0.11
#